data_AF-A0AAU9VCA2-F1
#
_entry.id   AF-A0AAU9VCA2-F1
#
_cell.length_a   1.000
_cell.length_b   1.000
_cell.length_c   1.000
_cell.angle_alpha   90.00
_cell.angle_beta   90.00
_cell.angle_gamma   90.00
#
_symmetry.space_group_name_H-M   'P 1'
#
loop_
_entity.id
_entity.type
_entity.pdbx_description
1 polymer ?
#
loop_
_entity_poly.entity_id
_entity_poly.type
_entity_poly.pdbx_seq_one_letter_code
_entity_poly.pdbx_strand_id
1 'polypeptide(L)' 'MEVMGVKIGPIAAQFAADCDRTRIRVANRRSTDASKEARTKRRQAILDENEHYEEDEGIMYGAGIAD' A
#
# COMPACT_ATOMS: atom_id res chain seq x y z
N MET A 1 -11.23 -2.26 -31.08
CA MET A 1 -9.83 -2.75 -31.07
C MET A 1 -9.89 -4.24 -31.34
N GLU A 2 -9.19 -4.72 -32.36
CA GLU A 2 -9.19 -6.14 -32.76
C GLU A 2 -7.75 -6.64 -32.80
N VAL A 3 -7.48 -7.72 -32.07
CA VAL A 3 -6.14 -8.32 -31.97
C VAL A 3 -6.33 -9.83 -32.05
N MET A 4 -5.59 -10.49 -32.95
CA MET A 4 -5.63 -11.95 -33.14
C MET A 4 -7.06 -12.52 -33.34
N GLY A 5 -7.92 -11.80 -34.06
CA GLY A 5 -9.31 -12.22 -34.31
C GLY A 5 -10.27 -12.03 -33.14
N VAL A 6 -9.82 -11.43 -32.03
CA VAL A 6 -10.65 -11.10 -30.87
C VAL A 6 -11.00 -9.61 -30.88
N LYS A 7 -12.30 -9.32 -30.82
CA LYS A 7 -12.81 -7.94 -30.72
C LYS A 7 -13.00 -7.54 -29.27
N ILE A 8 -12.32 -6.48 -28.86
CA ILE A 8 -12.51 -5.85 -27.56
C ILE A 8 -13.66 -4.85 -27.68
N GLY A 9 -14.68 -5.03 -26.84
CA GLY A 9 -15.81 -4.12 -26.75
C GLY A 9 -15.40 -2.73 -26.27
N PRO A 10 -16.13 -1.67 -26.66
CA PRO A 10 -15.74 -0.28 -26.40
C PRO A 10 -15.61 0.03 -24.90
N ILE A 11 -16.53 -0.47 -24.07
CA ILE A 11 -16.50 -0.25 -22.61
C ILE A 11 -15.29 -0.94 -21.96
N ALA A 12 -14.96 -2.16 -22.40
CA ALA A 12 -13.80 -2.87 -21.88
C ALA A 12 -12.49 -2.15 -22.22
N ALA A 13 -12.38 -1.65 -23.45
CA ALA A 13 -11.22 -0.86 -23.88
C ALA A 13 -11.10 0.45 -23.08
N GLN A 14 -12.22 1.15 -22.86
CA GLN A 14 -12.24 2.39 -22.09
C GLN A 14 -11.87 2.16 -20.62
N PHE A 15 -12.43 1.12 -20.00
CA PHE A 15 -12.08 0.74 -18.63
C PHE A 15 -10.59 0.42 -18.48
N ALA A 16 -10.02 -0.35 -19.42
CA ALA A 16 -8.59 -0.66 -19.40
C ALA A 16 -7.73 0.61 -19.50
N ALA A 17 -8.09 1.55 -20.37
CA ALA A 17 -7.40 2.83 -20.50
C ALA A 17 -7.50 3.69 -19.22
N ASP A 18 -8.66 3.71 -18.57
CA ASP A 18 -8.87 4.45 -17.32
C ASP A 18 -8.07 3.86 -16.15
N CYS A 19 -8.02 2.53 -16.05
CA CYS A 19 -7.17 1.81 -15.10
C CYS A 19 -5.69 2.16 -15.31
N ASP A 20 -5.21 2.13 -16.55
CA ASP A 20 -3.80 2.40 -16.83
C ASP A 20 -3.45 3.87 -16.56
N ARG A 21 -4.32 4.80 -16.94
CA ARG A 21 -4.18 6.23 -16.59
C ARG A 21 -4.10 6.44 -15.08
N THR A 22 -4.95 5.75 -14.32
CA THR A 22 -4.94 5.81 -12.85
C THR A 22 -3.65 5.26 -12.28
N ARG A 23 -3.18 4.11 -12.79
CA ARG A 23 -1.92 3.48 -12.39
C ARG A 23 -0.73 4.41 -12.61
N ILE A 24 -0.62 5.01 -13.80
CA ILE A 24 0.45 5.96 -14.15
C ILE A 24 0.40 7.19 -13.23
N ARG A 25 -0.79 7.75 -13.00
CA ARG A 25 -0.96 8.90 -12.10
C ARG A 25 -0.46 8.60 -10.69
N VAL A 26 -0.80 7.44 -10.15
CA VAL A 26 -0.37 7.01 -8.81
C VAL A 26 1.15 6.79 -8.78
N ALA A 27 1.72 6.17 -9.81
CA ALA A 27 3.16 5.96 -9.92
C ALA A 27 3.92 7.29 -9.95
N ASN A 28 3.48 8.25 -10.76
CA ASN A 28 4.09 9.59 -10.84
C ASN A 28 3.99 10.35 -9.52
N ARG A 29 2.86 10.25 -8.81
CA ARG A 29 2.73 10.85 -7.48
C ARG A 29 3.76 10.26 -6.49
N ARG A 30 3.99 8.95 -6.56
CA ARG A 30 4.87 8.20 -5.65
C ARG A 30 6.35 8.22 -6.06
N SER A 31 6.70 8.71 -7.25
CA SER A 31 8.08 8.71 -7.74
C SER A 31 8.94 9.76 -7.03
N THR A 32 8.32 10.82 -6.51
CA THR A 32 9.02 11.90 -5.79
C THR A 32 9.63 11.40 -4.48
N ASP A 33 10.82 11.89 -4.15
CA ASP A 33 11.52 11.50 -2.91
C ASP A 33 10.75 11.98 -1.67
N ALA A 34 10.14 13.17 -1.73
CA ALA A 34 9.23 13.65 -0.71
C ALA A 34 8.06 12.66 -0.44
N SER A 35 7.49 12.05 -1.49
CA SER A 35 6.45 11.03 -1.31
C SER A 35 7.00 9.71 -0.74
N LYS A 36 8.26 9.36 -0.98
CA LYS A 36 8.89 8.18 -0.39
C LYS A 36 9.17 8.41 1.08
N GLU A 37 9.82 9.52 1.42
CA GLU A 37 10.11 9.93 2.79
C GLU A 37 8.84 10.02 3.64
N ALA A 38 7.78 10.63 3.12
CA ALA A 38 6.50 10.70 3.84
C ALA A 38 5.90 9.31 4.12
N ARG A 39 6.09 8.32 3.22
CA ARG A 39 5.66 6.94 3.47
C ARG A 39 6.56 6.24 4.48
N THR A 40 7.86 6.44 4.41
CA THR A 40 8.82 5.91 5.37
C THR A 40 8.54 6.44 6.77
N LYS A 41 8.33 7.76 6.93
CA LYS A 41 7.99 8.38 8.22
C LYS A 41 6.69 7.83 8.81
N ARG A 42 5.64 7.68 8.00
CA ARG A 42 4.38 7.06 8.46
C ARG A 42 4.59 5.61 8.89
N ARG A 43 5.38 4.84 8.15
CA ARG A 43 5.68 3.46 8.50
C ARG A 43 6.48 3.39 9.80
N GLN A 44 7.46 4.28 9.98
CA GLN A 44 8.25 4.33 11.19
C GLN A 44 7.38 4.66 12.40
N ALA A 45 6.52 5.67 12.32
CA ALA A 45 5.62 6.02 13.42
C ALA A 45 4.72 4.84 13.87
N ILE A 46 4.23 4.03 12.91
CA ILE A 46 3.45 2.83 13.23
C ILE A 46 4.33 1.74 13.89
N LEU A 47 5.57 1.59 13.44
CA LEU A 47 6.51 0.65 14.06
C LEU A 47 6.86 1.08 15.49
N ASP A 48 7.15 2.36 15.70
CA ASP A 48 7.48 2.91 17.01
C ASP A 48 6.28 2.76 17.98
N GLU A 49 5.05 2.98 17.48
CA GLU A 49 3.82 2.76 18.26
C GLU A 49 3.63 1.29 18.62
N ASN A 50 3.86 0.37 17.67
CA ASN A 50 3.78 -1.07 17.93
C ASN A 50 4.85 -1.54 18.92
N GLU A 51 6.09 -1.04 18.82
CA GLU A 51 7.17 -1.37 19.75
C GLU A 51 6.81 -0.94 21.17
N HIS A 52 6.21 0.24 21.35
CA HIS A 52 5.70 0.69 22.64
C HIS A 52 4.60 -0.24 23.19
N TYR A 53 3.67 -0.71 22.35
CA TYR A 53 2.66 -1.67 22.80
C TYR A 53 3.28 -3.02 23.17
N GLU A 54 4.26 -3.51 22.42
CA GLU A 54 4.97 -4.75 22.72
C GLU A 54 5.76 -4.65 24.05
N GLU A 55 6.37 -3.50 24.33
CA GLU A 55 7.02 -3.23 25.62
C GLU A 55 6.02 -3.22 26.79
N ASP A 56 4.91 -2.49 26.66
CA ASP A 56 3.87 -2.41 27.68
C ASP A 56 3.21 -3.77 27.95
N GLU A 57 2.86 -4.51 26.88
CA GLU A 57 2.25 -5.84 26.97
C GLU A 57 3.25 -6.88 27.46
N GLY A 58 4.53 -6.82 27.05
CA GLY A 58 5.58 -7.71 27.53
C GLY A 58 5.84 -7.58 29.03
N ILE A 59 5.69 -6.37 29.59
CA ILE A 59 5.69 -6.14 31.03
C ILE A 59 4.41 -6.71 31.67
N MET A 60 3.25 -6.50 31.03
CA MET A 60 1.96 -6.93 31.56
C MET A 60 1.74 -8.44 31.52
N TYR A 61 2.38 -9.19 30.61
CA TYR A 61 2.30 -10.64 30.44
C TYR A 61 3.58 -11.41 30.81
N GLY A 62 4.45 -10.81 31.64
CA GLY A 62 5.73 -11.39 32.07
C GLY A 62 5.61 -12.81 32.67
N ALA A 63 6.71 -13.57 32.65
CA ALA A 63 6.76 -15.00 32.98
C ALA A 63 5.97 -15.36 34.26
N GLY A 64 4.80 -15.98 34.08
CA GLY A 64 3.93 -16.44 35.17
C GLY A 64 2.43 -16.15 35.03
N ILE A 65 1.97 -15.52 33.95
CA ILE A 65 0.53 -15.23 33.73
C ILE A 65 -0.12 -16.14 32.68
N ALA A 66 0.67 -17.02 32.07
CA ALA A 66 0.19 -18.17 31.33
C ALA A 66 0.26 -19.39 32.25
N ASP A 67 -0.75 -19.55 33.10
CA ASP A 67 -1.18 -20.85 33.66
C ASP A 67 -2.50 -21.23 32.98
#